data_AF-A0A950AQ30-F1
#
_entry.id   AF-A0A950AQ30-F1
#
_cell.length_a   1.000
_cell.length_b   1.000
_cell.length_c   1.000
_cell.angle_alpha   90.00
_cell.angle_beta   90.00
_cell.angle_gamma   90.00
#
_symmetry.space_group_name_H-M   'P 1'
#
loop_
_entity.id
_entity.type
_entity.pdbx_description
1 polymer ?
#
loop_
_entity_poly.entity_id
_entity_poly.type
_entity_poly.pdbx_seq_one_letter_code
_entity_poly.pdbx_strand_id
1 'polypeptide(L)'
;MLLFQLLRAPAGSRPVRADFDGLTLTPGIATTAPKASCPVSGHETQRVHSHDTRRRAEEPVLGHRVRLRMTLRRFLCPESGCPRRIFVEPLQNFAARSARTTARLAQTHLAIGGALGGEAGARLAEKIAVPTCPETLLRRVQQAGARSSPTPRLGGSDDWARCKGQRYGTIVVDLETGDVVELLPDRDAATVAAWLEAHPGVESVSRDRSSASSQAAAEAAPKAQQVADRWHLLKDVREAVERLFERRLPVITDALKPADADPGRRADATVRDAADAPTAREPTPQGALATPAPASPRREAALAKRPRRLGRFEQVHELRRPATPIREIARALGLSRHAVRRDLRREHCPDWRPGRDTRPGMDAHREWVAERSAAGRINASALHRDLVSRGVRLSSATVRRLLTQRLGRVGQVRPRVDAAQPKPIPPPSPKRLSVEWVRRPEERPAEAQARLEAIRRASPDLTGALDLADDFTAVLRKHSAGTVTDRWSRAEVSACPEVRHFATGIRRERRR
;
A
#
# COMPACT_ATOMS: atom_id res chain seq x y z
N MET A 1 -41.73 1.38 18.04
CA MET A 1 -41.03 2.41 18.85
C MET A 1 -39.51 2.21 18.91
N LEU A 2 -39.01 0.97 19.04
CA LEU A 2 -37.57 0.66 19.16
C LEU A 2 -36.67 1.32 18.10
N LEU A 3 -37.07 1.28 16.82
CA LEU A 3 -36.30 1.90 15.73
C LEU A 3 -36.02 3.39 15.98
N PHE A 4 -36.99 4.14 16.49
CA PHE A 4 -36.83 5.59 16.72
C PHE A 4 -35.92 5.91 17.92
N GLN A 5 -35.88 5.02 18.91
CA GLN A 5 -34.91 5.09 20.00
C GLN A 5 -33.49 4.82 19.50
N LEU A 6 -33.29 3.82 18.63
CA LEU A 6 -32.00 3.53 18.00
C LEU A 6 -31.50 4.70 17.13
N LEU A 7 -32.42 5.38 16.46
CA LEU A 7 -32.13 6.57 15.66
C LEU A 7 -31.90 7.83 16.51
N ARG A 8 -32.08 7.76 17.84
CA ARG A 8 -32.00 8.91 18.77
C ARG A 8 -32.79 10.11 18.24
N ALA A 9 -34.02 9.87 17.79
CA ALA A 9 -34.87 10.91 17.24
C ALA A 9 -35.01 12.08 18.23
N PRO A 10 -35.04 13.35 17.77
CA PRO A 10 -35.13 14.50 18.66
C PRO A 10 -36.33 14.41 19.59
N ALA A 11 -36.18 14.88 20.83
CA ALA A 11 -37.30 15.00 21.77
C ALA A 11 -38.43 15.83 21.15
N GLY A 12 -39.68 15.46 21.43
CA GLY A 12 -40.84 16.07 20.77
C GLY A 12 -40.89 15.77 19.28
N SER A 13 -40.59 14.53 18.89
CA SER A 13 -40.83 14.01 17.55
C SER A 13 -41.68 12.75 17.61
N ARG A 14 -42.49 12.53 16.59
CA ARG A 14 -43.29 11.31 16.42
C ARG A 14 -42.90 10.55 15.15
N PRO A 15 -43.03 9.22 15.16
CA PRO A 15 -42.92 8.43 13.94
C PRO A 15 -44.06 8.77 12.97
N VAL A 16 -43.80 8.64 11.67
CA VAL A 16 -44.80 8.79 10.62
C VAL A 16 -45.00 7.48 9.88
N ARG A 17 -44.14 7.21 8.89
CA ARG A 17 -44.13 5.98 8.09
C ARG A 17 -42.68 5.67 7.76
N ALA A 18 -42.30 4.40 7.83
CA ALA A 18 -41.00 3.94 7.38
C ALA A 18 -41.19 3.11 6.11
N ASP A 19 -40.29 3.29 5.16
CA ASP A 19 -40.24 2.50 3.92
C ASP A 19 -38.87 1.81 3.84
N PHE A 20 -38.81 0.62 3.24
CA PHE A 20 -37.58 -0.14 3.05
C PHE A 20 -37.56 -0.74 1.63
N ASP A 21 -36.49 -0.48 0.89
CA ASP A 21 -36.34 -0.92 -0.51
C ASP A 21 -35.41 -2.13 -0.68
N GLY A 22 -35.06 -2.81 0.41
CA GLY A 22 -34.10 -3.92 0.44
C GLY A 22 -32.66 -3.48 0.73
N LEU A 23 -32.31 -2.21 0.49
CA LEU A 23 -30.96 -1.66 0.71
C LEU A 23 -30.96 -0.50 1.71
N THR A 24 -31.97 0.35 1.63
CA THR A 24 -32.10 1.61 2.36
C THR A 24 -33.40 1.63 3.15
N LEU A 25 -33.25 1.77 4.47
CA LEU A 25 -34.34 2.10 5.38
C LEU A 25 -34.58 3.61 5.34
N THR A 26 -35.83 4.02 5.10
CA THR A 26 -36.26 5.43 5.05
C THR A 26 -37.30 5.72 6.13
N PRO A 27 -36.90 5.91 7.40
CA PRO A 27 -37.82 6.25 8.47
C PRO A 27 -38.34 7.69 8.33
N GLY A 28 -39.66 7.86 8.40
CA GLY A 28 -40.33 9.15 8.50
C GLY A 28 -40.45 9.62 9.94
N ILE A 29 -39.96 10.83 10.22
CA ILE A 29 -40.02 11.49 11.54
C ILE A 29 -40.69 12.85 11.35
N ALA A 30 -41.67 13.19 12.19
CA ALA A 30 -42.25 14.53 12.23
C ALA A 30 -42.02 15.13 13.62
N THR A 31 -41.58 16.37 13.67
CA THR A 31 -41.45 17.11 14.93
C THR A 31 -42.82 17.59 15.42
N THR A 32 -42.97 17.68 16.75
CA THR A 32 -44.24 17.96 17.43
C THR A 32 -44.13 18.96 18.58
N ALA A 33 -42.92 19.38 19.00
CA ALA A 33 -42.71 20.38 20.06
C ALA A 33 -43.57 21.65 19.87
N PRO A 34 -44.47 22.02 20.79
CA PRO A 34 -45.49 23.07 20.54
C PRO A 34 -44.88 24.46 20.29
N LYS A 35 -43.63 24.68 20.69
CA LYS A 35 -42.93 25.94 20.61
C LYS A 35 -41.49 25.76 20.12
N ALA A 36 -40.91 26.82 19.58
CA ALA A 36 -39.49 26.87 19.24
C ALA A 36 -38.93 28.28 19.43
N SER A 37 -37.65 28.36 19.82
CA SER A 37 -36.92 29.62 19.96
C SER A 37 -36.27 30.05 18.65
N CYS A 38 -36.38 31.34 18.32
CA CYS A 38 -35.71 31.91 17.17
C CYS A 38 -34.17 31.83 17.37
N PRO A 39 -33.41 31.24 16.43
CA PRO A 39 -31.96 31.11 16.57
C PRO A 39 -31.18 32.42 16.36
N VAL A 40 -31.87 33.55 16.15
CA VAL A 40 -31.23 34.88 16.02
C VAL A 40 -31.62 35.77 17.20
N SER A 41 -32.92 35.91 17.47
CA SER A 41 -33.40 36.78 18.55
C SER A 41 -33.66 36.07 19.88
N GLY A 42 -33.56 34.74 19.95
CA GLY A 42 -33.83 33.94 21.15
C GLY A 42 -35.31 33.79 21.52
N HIS A 43 -36.19 34.64 21.01
CA HIS A 43 -37.61 34.68 21.38
C HIS A 43 -38.35 33.39 21.01
N GLU A 44 -39.17 32.90 21.94
CA GLU A 44 -40.00 31.70 21.78
C GLU A 44 -41.30 32.03 21.03
N THR A 45 -41.77 31.12 20.19
CA THR A 45 -43.02 31.27 19.44
C THR A 45 -43.72 29.94 19.25
N GLN A 46 -45.05 30.00 19.17
CA GLN A 46 -45.93 28.88 18.83
C GLN A 46 -46.50 29.02 17.42
N ARG A 47 -46.23 30.14 16.74
CA ARG A 47 -46.83 30.49 15.45
C ARG A 47 -46.17 29.70 14.33
N VAL A 48 -46.74 28.54 14.00
CA VAL A 48 -46.33 27.73 12.85
C VAL A 48 -46.80 28.42 11.56
N HIS A 49 -45.86 28.63 10.64
CA HIS A 49 -46.11 29.20 9.33
C HIS A 49 -46.31 28.13 8.26
N SER A 50 -45.45 27.12 8.25
CA SER A 50 -45.50 26.02 7.27
C SER A 50 -44.67 24.83 7.75
N HIS A 51 -44.70 23.74 6.98
CA HIS A 51 -43.86 22.56 7.19
C HIS A 51 -42.89 22.40 6.02
N ASP A 52 -41.71 21.83 6.28
CA ASP A 52 -40.67 21.54 5.30
C ASP A 52 -40.20 20.09 5.48
N THR A 53 -40.01 19.35 4.38
CA THR A 53 -39.54 17.96 4.44
C THR A 53 -38.08 17.88 4.01
N ARG A 54 -37.23 17.36 4.89
CA ARG A 54 -35.78 17.21 4.66
C ARG A 54 -35.33 15.77 4.74
N ARG A 55 -34.36 15.41 3.90
CA ARG A 55 -33.71 14.12 3.94
C ARG A 55 -32.35 14.22 4.63
N ARG A 56 -32.08 13.34 5.59
CA ARG A 56 -30.79 13.25 6.28
C ARG A 56 -30.29 11.81 6.28
N ALA A 57 -29.03 11.59 5.93
CA ALA A 57 -28.39 10.31 6.16
C ALA A 57 -28.08 10.14 7.65
N GLU A 58 -28.16 8.90 8.12
CA GLU A 58 -27.94 8.49 9.51
C GLU A 58 -27.06 7.22 9.55
N GLU A 59 -26.56 6.87 10.73
CA GLU A 59 -25.94 5.58 11.02
C GLU A 59 -26.81 4.40 10.54
N PRO A 60 -26.17 3.28 10.17
CA PRO A 60 -26.87 2.14 9.65
C PRO A 60 -27.67 1.45 10.77
N VAL A 61 -28.79 0.86 10.40
CA VAL A 61 -29.59 0.02 11.29
C VAL A 61 -29.56 -1.39 10.73
N LEU A 62 -29.06 -2.34 11.52
CA LEU A 62 -28.90 -3.75 11.12
C LEU A 62 -28.13 -3.90 9.78
N GLY A 63 -27.11 -3.07 9.57
CA GLY A 63 -26.30 -3.08 8.34
C GLY A 63 -26.95 -2.43 7.11
N HIS A 64 -28.18 -1.93 7.22
CA HIS A 64 -28.86 -1.22 6.13
C HIS A 64 -28.61 0.28 6.19
N ARG A 65 -28.54 0.91 5.02
CA ARG A 65 -28.39 2.37 4.91
C ARG A 65 -29.61 3.04 5.49
N VAL A 66 -29.43 4.13 6.23
CA VAL A 66 -30.57 4.88 6.77
C VAL A 66 -30.63 6.27 6.17
N ARG A 67 -31.81 6.61 5.63
CA ARG A 67 -32.12 7.96 5.16
C ARG A 67 -33.40 8.47 5.79
N LEU A 68 -33.27 9.29 6.82
CA LEU A 68 -34.40 9.90 7.52
C LEU A 68 -35.15 10.87 6.61
N ARG A 69 -36.47 10.74 6.55
CA ARG A 69 -37.39 11.73 5.97
C ARG A 69 -38.02 12.52 7.11
N MET A 70 -37.47 13.70 7.40
CA MET A 70 -37.90 14.54 8.50
C MET A 70 -38.87 15.61 8.03
N THR A 71 -40.08 15.64 8.59
CA THR A 71 -41.04 16.74 8.45
C THR A 71 -40.80 17.72 9.59
N LEU A 72 -40.32 18.91 9.26
CA LEU A 72 -39.95 19.95 10.20
C LEU A 72 -40.92 21.12 10.10
N ARG A 73 -41.15 21.82 11.20
CA ARG A 73 -41.98 23.02 11.25
C ARG A 73 -41.15 24.27 11.04
N ARG A 74 -41.76 25.23 10.36
CA ARG A 74 -41.26 26.59 10.18
C ARG A 74 -42.09 27.52 11.04
N PHE A 75 -41.44 28.24 11.92
CA PHE A 75 -42.06 29.19 12.85
C PHE A 75 -41.86 30.63 12.38
N LEU A 76 -42.82 31.50 12.71
CA LEU A 76 -42.69 32.95 12.57
C LEU A 76 -42.11 33.55 13.86
N CYS A 77 -40.99 34.25 13.72
CA CYS A 77 -40.40 35.03 14.80
C CYS A 77 -41.41 36.10 15.27
N PRO A 78 -41.66 36.26 16.58
CA PRO A 78 -42.58 37.27 17.08
C PRO A 78 -41.95 38.67 17.09
N GLU A 79 -40.61 38.74 17.12
CA GLU A 79 -39.85 39.98 17.13
C GLU A 79 -39.89 40.66 15.75
N SER A 80 -40.48 41.86 15.70
CA SER A 80 -40.73 42.61 14.47
C SER A 80 -39.44 43.08 13.78
N GLY A 81 -38.41 43.38 14.57
CA GLY A 81 -37.09 43.79 14.06
C GLY A 81 -36.17 42.64 13.67
N CYS A 82 -36.59 41.38 13.84
CA CYS A 82 -35.69 40.25 13.59
C CYS A 82 -35.45 40.04 12.08
N PRO A 83 -34.19 40.03 11.61
CA PRO A 83 -33.89 39.75 10.19
C PRO A 83 -34.32 38.33 9.78
N ARG A 84 -34.53 37.43 10.76
CA ARG A 84 -35.01 36.07 10.57
C ARG A 84 -36.50 35.97 10.90
N ARG A 85 -37.35 36.49 10.01
CA ARG A 85 -38.82 36.41 10.18
C ARG A 85 -39.37 34.99 10.21
N ILE A 86 -38.80 34.08 9.41
CA ILE A 86 -39.18 32.65 9.38
C ILE A 86 -37.95 31.80 9.67
N PHE A 87 -38.08 30.84 10.57
CA PHE A 87 -37.03 29.87 10.87
C PHE A 87 -37.57 28.45 10.93
N VAL A 88 -36.77 27.48 10.50
CA VAL A 88 -37.05 26.06 10.74
C VAL A 88 -36.68 25.77 12.18
N GLU A 89 -37.49 24.97 12.86
CA GLU A 89 -37.22 24.58 14.24
C GLU A 89 -35.81 23.97 14.39
N PRO A 90 -35.07 24.30 15.47
CA PRO A 90 -33.75 23.73 15.69
C PRO A 90 -33.82 22.24 16.04
N LEU A 91 -32.94 21.44 15.41
CA LEU A 91 -32.73 20.04 15.78
C LEU A 91 -31.49 19.94 16.69
N GLN A 92 -31.61 20.49 17.91
CA GLN A 92 -30.53 20.52 18.89
C GLN A 92 -29.91 19.14 19.08
N ASN A 93 -28.57 19.08 19.08
CA ASN A 93 -27.76 17.87 19.23
C ASN A 93 -28.03 16.74 18.21
N PHE A 94 -28.91 16.95 17.23
CA PHE A 94 -29.28 15.94 16.25
C PHE A 94 -28.75 16.25 14.86
N ALA A 95 -28.96 17.46 14.35
CA ALA A 95 -28.41 17.87 13.06
C ALA A 95 -28.37 19.39 12.89
N ALA A 96 -27.25 19.93 12.39
CA ALA A 96 -27.13 21.35 12.10
C ALA A 96 -28.11 21.83 11.01
N ARG A 97 -28.33 23.16 10.97
CA ARG A 97 -29.13 23.83 9.93
C ARG A 97 -28.53 23.49 8.56
N SER A 98 -29.36 22.94 7.68
CA SER A 98 -28.97 22.49 6.33
C SER A 98 -28.03 21.28 6.22
N ALA A 99 -27.65 20.64 7.34
CA ALA A 99 -26.84 19.42 7.28
C ALA A 99 -27.59 18.27 6.57
N ARG A 100 -26.91 17.57 5.66
CA ARG A 100 -27.48 16.38 4.98
C ARG A 100 -27.23 15.07 5.73
N THR A 101 -26.50 15.13 6.84
CA THR A 101 -26.24 14.03 7.77
C THR A 101 -26.71 14.44 9.16
N THR A 102 -26.96 13.47 10.01
CA THR A 102 -27.06 13.73 11.46
C THR A 102 -25.69 13.99 12.07
N ALA A 103 -25.67 14.50 13.29
CA ALA A 103 -24.45 14.80 14.05
C ALA A 103 -23.66 13.51 14.34
N ARG A 104 -24.36 12.42 14.66
CA ARG A 104 -23.76 11.10 14.90
C ARG A 104 -23.04 10.57 13.65
N LEU A 105 -23.74 10.55 12.51
CA LEU A 105 -23.12 10.15 11.25
C LEU A 105 -21.94 11.06 10.86
N ALA A 106 -22.04 12.37 11.14
CA ALA A 106 -20.95 13.30 10.92
C ALA A 106 -19.70 12.97 11.74
N GLN A 107 -19.86 12.52 12.99
CA GLN A 107 -18.76 12.08 13.86
C GLN A 107 -18.13 10.78 13.36
N THR A 108 -18.94 9.81 12.91
CA THR A 108 -18.42 8.57 12.30
C THR A 108 -17.64 8.85 11.03
N HIS A 109 -18.16 9.74 10.16
CA HIS A 109 -17.40 10.20 9.00
C HIS A 109 -16.09 10.89 9.39
N LEU A 110 -16.08 11.69 10.47
CA LEU A 110 -14.84 12.30 10.97
C LEU A 110 -13.84 11.24 11.45
N ALA A 111 -14.28 10.23 12.21
CA ALA A 111 -13.42 9.15 12.69
C ALA A 111 -12.82 8.34 11.54
N ILE A 112 -13.65 7.99 10.53
CA ILE A 112 -13.20 7.30 9.32
C ILE A 112 -12.17 8.15 8.56
N GLY A 113 -12.47 9.44 8.36
CA GLY A 113 -11.58 10.36 7.66
C GLY A 113 -10.25 10.56 8.39
N GLY A 114 -10.28 10.65 9.72
CA GLY A 114 -9.08 10.78 10.55
C GLY A 114 -8.18 9.56 10.50
N ALA A 115 -8.76 8.36 10.50
CA ALA A 115 -7.99 7.11 10.49
C ALA A 115 -7.48 6.70 9.10
N LEU A 116 -8.27 6.93 8.04
CA LEU A 116 -8.02 6.37 6.70
C LEU A 116 -7.83 7.41 5.60
N GLY A 117 -8.04 8.69 5.89
CA GLY A 117 -8.09 9.75 4.88
C GLY A 117 -9.32 9.65 3.96
N GLY A 118 -9.26 10.30 2.80
CA GLY A 118 -10.38 10.41 1.87
C GLY A 118 -10.73 9.10 1.15
N GLU A 119 -9.82 8.61 0.30
CA GLU A 119 -10.10 7.52 -0.64
C GLU A 119 -10.36 6.17 0.04
N ALA A 120 -9.46 5.77 0.96
CA ALA A 120 -9.65 4.53 1.71
C ALA A 120 -10.85 4.63 2.66
N GLY A 121 -11.06 5.80 3.28
CA GLY A 121 -12.20 6.06 4.13
C GLY A 121 -13.53 5.95 3.38
N ALA A 122 -13.65 6.50 2.18
CA ALA A 122 -14.87 6.42 1.38
C ALA A 122 -15.20 4.97 0.99
N ARG A 123 -14.18 4.17 0.62
CA ARG A 123 -14.36 2.74 0.34
C ARG A 123 -14.83 1.95 1.57
N LEU A 124 -14.31 2.26 2.76
CA LEU A 124 -14.81 1.65 3.99
C LEU A 124 -16.26 2.08 4.27
N ALA A 125 -16.53 3.38 4.19
CA ALA A 125 -17.84 3.95 4.47
C ALA A 125 -18.96 3.33 3.60
N GLU A 126 -18.67 3.03 2.33
CA GLU A 126 -19.58 2.30 1.44
C GLU A 126 -19.89 0.89 1.98
N LYS A 127 -18.87 0.16 2.44
CA LYS A 127 -18.99 -1.22 2.95
C LYS A 127 -19.77 -1.31 4.25
N ILE A 128 -19.68 -0.29 5.11
CA ILE A 128 -20.40 -0.22 6.39
C ILE A 128 -21.70 0.59 6.30
N ALA A 129 -22.27 0.73 5.09
CA ALA A 129 -23.58 1.34 4.84
C ALA A 129 -23.73 2.82 5.28
N VAL A 130 -22.63 3.58 5.32
CA VAL A 130 -22.61 5.03 5.56
C VAL A 130 -21.94 5.81 4.43
N PRO A 131 -22.42 5.64 3.17
CA PRO A 131 -21.72 6.12 1.98
C PRO A 131 -21.46 7.63 2.00
N THR A 132 -20.26 8.01 1.57
CA THR A 132 -19.82 9.42 1.45
C THR A 132 -18.67 9.50 0.44
N CYS A 133 -18.31 10.72 0.01
CA CYS A 133 -17.18 10.93 -0.90
C CYS A 133 -15.88 11.24 -0.14
N PRO A 134 -14.70 10.97 -0.74
CA PRO A 134 -13.40 11.29 -0.17
C PRO A 134 -13.28 12.75 0.30
N GLU A 135 -13.77 13.70 -0.51
CA GLU A 135 -13.70 15.13 -0.24
C GLU A 135 -14.53 15.52 0.98
N THR A 136 -15.67 14.84 1.21
CA THR A 136 -16.49 15.09 2.40
C THR A 136 -15.77 14.62 3.67
N LEU A 137 -15.06 13.50 3.62
CA LEU A 137 -14.26 13.03 4.75
C LEU A 137 -13.12 14.01 5.04
N LEU A 138 -12.34 14.39 4.03
CA LEU A 138 -11.24 15.34 4.17
C LEU A 138 -11.72 16.70 4.69
N ARG A 139 -12.83 17.21 4.15
CA ARG A 139 -13.45 18.46 4.62
C ARG A 139 -13.85 18.37 6.08
N ARG A 140 -14.40 17.24 6.54
CA ARG A 140 -14.76 17.05 7.96
C ARG A 140 -13.53 17.04 8.85
N VAL A 141 -12.47 16.34 8.45
CA VAL A 141 -11.19 16.34 9.18
C VAL A 141 -10.63 17.75 9.30
N GLN A 142 -10.61 18.51 8.20
CA GLN A 142 -10.17 19.92 8.21
C GLN A 142 -11.05 20.80 9.09
N GLN A 143 -12.37 20.60 9.07
CA GLN A 143 -13.32 21.38 9.87
C GLN A 143 -13.31 21.04 11.36
N ALA A 144 -12.86 19.84 11.74
CA ALA A 144 -12.73 19.47 13.14
C ALA A 144 -11.66 20.29 13.86
N GLY A 145 -10.73 20.90 13.11
CA GLY A 145 -9.60 21.66 13.65
C GLY A 145 -8.55 20.76 14.28
N ALA A 146 -7.37 21.32 14.52
CA ALA A 146 -6.39 20.68 15.39
C ALA A 146 -6.94 20.67 16.82
N ARG A 147 -6.80 19.54 17.51
CA ARG A 147 -7.03 19.52 18.95
C ARG A 147 -5.85 20.25 19.60
N SER A 148 -6.13 21.23 20.44
CA SER A 148 -5.09 21.78 21.31
C SER A 148 -4.71 20.69 22.32
N SER A 149 -3.50 20.15 22.18
CA SER A 149 -2.92 19.30 23.21
C SER A 149 -2.27 20.17 24.28
N PRO A 150 -2.33 19.77 25.56
CA PRO A 150 -1.54 20.42 26.59
C PRO A 150 -0.04 20.31 26.26
N THR A 151 0.77 21.20 26.82
CA THR A 151 2.22 21.09 26.72
C THR A 151 2.69 19.73 27.26
N PRO A 152 3.42 18.93 26.46
CA PRO A 152 3.90 17.63 26.92
C PRO A 152 5.00 17.80 27.96
N ARG A 153 5.08 16.88 28.93
CA ARG A 153 6.22 16.80 29.86
C ARG A 153 7.42 16.16 29.17
N LEU A 154 7.19 15.11 28.37
CA LEU A 154 8.21 14.44 27.57
C LEU A 154 7.94 14.68 26.07
N GLY A 155 8.65 15.64 25.49
CA GLY A 155 8.54 15.97 24.07
C GLY A 155 9.52 15.15 23.22
N GLY A 156 9.04 14.57 22.12
CA GLY A 156 9.86 13.95 21.08
C GLY A 156 9.91 14.84 19.85
N SER A 157 11.09 15.04 19.28
CA SER A 157 11.33 15.84 18.06
C SER A 157 12.05 15.03 17.00
N ASP A 158 11.52 15.01 15.77
CA ASP A 158 12.12 14.36 14.61
C ASP A 158 11.70 15.05 13.30
N ASP A 159 12.40 14.72 12.21
CA ASP A 159 12.11 15.19 10.85
C ASP A 159 10.82 14.57 10.29
N TRP A 160 9.85 15.42 9.95
CA TRP A 160 8.64 15.03 9.25
C TRP A 160 8.67 15.42 7.78
N ALA A 161 8.59 14.41 6.90
CA ALA A 161 8.55 14.63 5.47
C ALA A 161 7.14 14.96 4.99
N ARG A 162 6.86 16.24 4.72
CA ARG A 162 5.65 16.65 4.00
C ARG A 162 5.64 16.14 2.56
N CYS A 163 6.80 16.24 1.90
CA CYS A 163 7.07 15.66 0.59
C CYS A 163 8.48 15.07 0.62
N LYS A 164 8.57 13.74 0.69
CA LYS A 164 9.85 13.03 0.85
C LYS A 164 10.83 13.42 -0.25
N GLY A 165 12.03 13.85 0.15
CA GLY A 165 13.09 14.32 -0.74
C GLY A 165 12.95 15.78 -1.21
N GLN A 166 11.93 16.52 -0.76
CA GLN A 166 11.71 17.92 -1.17
C GLN A 166 11.45 18.85 0.01
N ARG A 167 10.44 18.56 0.84
CA ARG A 167 9.98 19.44 1.90
C ARG A 167 9.84 18.65 3.20
N TYR A 168 10.56 19.13 4.21
CA TYR A 168 10.59 18.57 5.54
C TYR A 168 10.22 19.67 6.54
N GLY A 169 9.53 19.27 7.59
CA GLY A 169 9.31 20.04 8.80
C GLY A 169 9.76 19.23 10.00
N THR A 170 9.43 19.69 11.20
CA THR A 170 9.70 18.97 12.45
C THR A 170 8.39 18.51 13.05
N ILE A 171 8.28 17.24 13.43
CA ILE A 171 7.16 16.73 14.20
C ILE A 171 7.49 16.76 15.67
N VAL A 172 6.59 17.33 16.46
CA VAL A 172 6.65 17.29 17.92
C VAL A 172 5.58 16.34 18.43
N VAL A 173 6.00 15.36 19.22
CA VAL A 173 5.14 14.29 19.75
C VAL A 173 5.21 14.32 21.27
N ASP A 174 4.08 14.14 21.92
CA ASP A 174 4.03 13.80 23.33
C ASP A 174 4.37 12.32 23.47
N LEU A 175 5.53 12.01 24.05
CA LEU A 175 6.01 10.63 24.17
C LEU A 175 5.31 9.84 25.28
N GLU A 176 4.55 10.49 26.17
CA GLU A 176 3.73 9.80 27.17
C GLU A 176 2.43 9.27 26.55
N THR A 177 1.77 10.09 25.73
CA THR A 177 0.48 9.74 25.09
C THR A 177 0.65 9.13 23.70
N GLY A 178 1.76 9.42 23.03
CA GLY A 178 1.99 9.08 21.62
C GLY A 178 1.30 10.03 20.64
N ASP A 179 0.70 11.12 21.12
CA ASP A 179 -0.04 12.06 20.30
C ASP A 179 0.88 13.09 19.64
N VAL A 180 0.56 13.43 18.38
CA VAL A 180 1.22 14.53 17.69
C VAL A 180 0.74 15.84 18.28
N VAL A 181 1.68 16.62 18.82
CA VAL A 181 1.40 17.92 19.44
C VAL A 181 1.42 19.01 18.39
N GLU A 182 2.46 19.04 17.54
CA GLU A 182 2.64 20.10 16.56
C GLU A 182 3.42 19.61 15.32
N LEU A 183 3.14 20.22 14.17
CA LEU A 183 3.93 20.05 12.94
C LEU A 183 4.55 21.39 12.54
N LEU A 184 5.82 21.57 12.92
CA LEU A 184 6.58 22.78 12.63
C LEU A 184 6.91 22.87 11.12
N PRO A 185 6.99 24.10 10.57
CA PRO A 185 7.06 24.31 9.11
C PRO A 185 8.37 23.88 8.45
N ASP A 186 9.46 23.79 9.22
CA ASP A 186 10.82 23.51 8.77
C ASP A 186 11.60 22.69 9.82
N ARG A 187 12.90 22.51 9.56
CA ARG A 187 13.83 21.75 10.40
C ARG A 187 14.84 22.66 11.10
N ASP A 188 14.55 23.96 11.12
CA ASP A 188 15.51 24.93 11.61
C ASP A 188 15.52 24.89 13.13
N ALA A 189 16.73 24.82 13.69
CA ALA A 189 16.98 24.85 15.13
C ALA A 189 16.23 26.01 15.83
N ALA A 190 16.17 27.18 15.18
CA ALA A 190 15.47 28.35 15.69
C ALA A 190 13.95 28.14 15.83
N THR A 191 13.33 27.41 14.90
CA THR A 191 11.88 27.12 14.93
C THR A 191 11.54 26.17 16.09
N VAL A 192 12.39 25.16 16.31
CA VAL A 192 12.24 24.23 17.44
C VAL A 192 12.50 24.96 18.77
N ALA A 193 13.51 25.81 18.84
CA ALA A 193 13.81 26.63 20.01
C ALA A 193 12.63 27.54 20.40
N ALA A 194 12.08 28.29 19.44
CA ALA A 194 10.92 29.15 19.67
C ALA A 194 9.69 28.34 20.15
N TRP A 195 9.51 27.12 19.63
CA TRP A 195 8.46 26.24 20.13
C TRP A 195 8.70 25.83 21.59
N LEU A 196 9.93 25.42 21.95
CA LEU A 196 10.29 25.04 23.32
C LEU A 196 10.11 26.21 24.31
N GLU A 197 10.49 27.43 23.93
CA GLU A 197 10.31 28.63 24.76
C GLU A 197 8.82 28.93 25.04
N ALA A 198 7.95 28.71 24.05
CA ALA A 198 6.51 28.84 24.22
C ALA A 198 5.88 27.71 25.06
N HIS A 199 6.64 26.66 25.37
CA HIS A 199 6.18 25.44 26.03
C HIS A 199 7.05 25.11 27.27
N PRO A 200 7.09 25.96 28.31
CA PRO A 200 7.98 25.80 29.46
C PRO A 200 7.66 24.58 30.35
N GLY A 201 6.56 23.87 30.10
CA GLY A 201 6.18 22.64 30.80
C GLY A 201 6.93 21.39 30.33
N VAL A 202 7.78 21.49 29.31
CA VAL A 202 8.60 20.37 28.82
C VAL A 202 9.73 20.09 29.82
N GLU A 203 9.69 18.91 30.44
CA GLU A 203 10.70 18.44 31.40
C GLU A 203 11.80 17.64 30.73
N SER A 204 11.52 17.01 29.58
CA SER A 204 12.48 16.18 28.85
C SER A 204 12.24 16.27 27.34
N VAL A 205 13.33 16.35 26.58
CA VAL A 205 13.31 16.42 25.12
C VAL A 205 14.05 15.23 24.54
N SER A 206 13.32 14.30 23.92
CA SER A 206 13.92 13.27 23.07
C SER A 206 14.16 13.84 21.67
N ARG A 207 15.39 13.72 21.18
CA ARG A 207 15.82 14.34 19.92
C ARG A 207 16.76 13.47 19.12
N ASP A 208 16.89 13.81 17.85
CA ASP A 208 17.97 13.33 16.99
C ASP A 208 19.35 13.70 17.55
N ARG A 209 20.42 13.13 16.99
CA ARG A 209 21.79 13.37 17.47
C ARG A 209 22.51 14.53 16.77
N SER A 210 21.77 15.43 16.13
CA SER A 210 22.39 16.56 15.44
C SER A 210 22.91 17.60 16.44
N SER A 211 24.07 18.20 16.13
CA SER A 211 24.65 19.24 16.99
C SER A 211 23.75 20.48 17.06
N ALA A 212 23.10 20.82 15.95
CA ALA A 212 22.19 21.96 15.88
C ALA A 212 20.97 21.78 16.79
N SER A 213 20.30 20.61 16.75
CA SER A 213 19.18 20.31 17.64
C SER A 213 19.59 20.30 19.11
N SER A 214 20.76 19.73 19.43
CA SER A 214 21.25 19.68 20.82
C SER A 214 21.52 21.07 21.41
N GLN A 215 22.08 21.97 20.59
CA GLN A 215 22.36 23.34 21.01
C GLN A 215 21.07 24.14 21.17
N ALA A 216 20.15 24.02 20.20
CA ALA A 216 18.84 24.68 20.26
C ALA A 216 18.05 24.30 21.51
N ALA A 217 18.02 23.00 21.85
CA ALA A 217 17.34 22.53 23.05
C ALA A 217 18.04 23.03 24.34
N ALA A 218 19.37 23.09 24.37
CA ALA A 218 20.11 23.60 25.53
C ALA A 218 19.84 25.10 25.78
N GLU A 219 19.73 25.88 24.72
CA GLU A 219 19.46 27.33 24.80
C GLU A 219 17.99 27.61 25.14
N ALA A 220 17.05 26.95 24.45
CA ALA A 220 15.62 27.21 24.57
C ALA A 220 14.94 26.57 25.79
N ALA A 221 15.44 25.41 26.23
CA ALA A 221 14.89 24.66 27.35
C ALA A 221 16.02 24.16 28.28
N PRO A 222 16.78 25.06 28.93
CA PRO A 222 17.97 24.70 29.72
C PRO A 222 17.65 23.82 30.94
N LYS A 223 16.41 23.83 31.42
CA LYS A 223 15.95 22.97 32.53
C LYS A 223 15.45 21.60 32.06
N ALA A 224 15.18 21.43 30.76
CA ALA A 224 14.70 20.17 30.23
C ALA A 224 15.85 19.18 30.07
N GLN A 225 15.63 17.95 30.50
CA GLN A 225 16.60 16.88 30.30
C GLN A 225 16.62 16.48 28.81
N GLN A 226 17.77 16.64 28.17
CA GLN A 226 17.95 16.14 26.81
C GLN A 226 18.21 14.63 26.81
N VAL A 227 17.49 13.91 25.96
CA VAL A 227 17.59 12.45 25.80
C VAL A 227 17.82 12.12 24.34
N ALA A 228 18.93 11.44 24.03
CA ALA A 228 19.15 10.96 22.67
C ALA A 228 18.11 9.90 22.30
N ASP A 229 17.46 10.08 21.15
CA ASP A 229 16.48 9.11 20.66
C ASP A 229 17.12 7.73 20.41
N ARG A 230 16.41 6.69 20.85
CA ARG A 230 16.90 5.30 20.82
C ARG A 230 17.07 4.77 19.41
N TRP A 231 16.21 5.16 18.47
CA TRP A 231 16.31 4.71 17.09
C TRP A 231 17.60 5.23 16.45
N HIS A 232 17.94 6.50 16.69
CA HIS A 232 19.18 7.10 16.22
C HIS A 232 20.42 6.38 16.78
N LEU A 233 20.42 6.06 18.08
CA LEU A 233 21.52 5.29 18.69
C LEU A 233 21.67 3.89 18.07
N LEU A 234 20.56 3.19 17.78
CA LEU A 234 20.57 1.90 17.09
C LEU A 234 21.03 2.01 15.62
N LYS A 235 20.65 3.08 14.93
CA LYS A 235 21.09 3.37 13.57
C LYS A 235 22.61 3.57 13.54
N ASP A 236 23.14 4.34 14.47
CA ASP A 236 24.56 4.71 14.48
C ASP A 236 25.46 3.52 14.80
N VAL A 237 25.07 2.64 15.75
CA VAL A 237 25.82 1.39 16.00
C VAL A 237 25.76 0.46 14.79
N ARG A 238 24.62 0.37 14.09
CA ARG A 238 24.50 -0.39 12.84
C ARG A 238 25.44 0.15 11.77
N GLU A 239 25.55 1.47 11.62
CA GLU A 239 26.45 2.11 10.65
C GLU A 239 27.93 1.94 11.03
N ALA A 240 28.25 1.83 12.32
CA ALA A 240 29.58 1.43 12.77
C ALA A 240 29.89 -0.03 12.38
N VAL A 241 28.95 -0.95 12.57
CA VAL A 241 29.08 -2.36 12.16
C VAL A 241 29.14 -2.50 10.63
N GLU A 242 28.38 -1.70 9.89
CA GLU A 242 28.42 -1.66 8.42
C GLU A 242 29.81 -1.28 7.92
N ARG A 243 30.40 -0.21 8.46
CA ARG A 243 31.78 0.20 8.14
C ARG A 243 32.83 -0.85 8.52
N LEU A 244 32.63 -1.54 9.65
CA LEU A 244 33.48 -2.67 10.03
C LEU A 244 33.40 -3.80 8.98
N PHE A 245 32.19 -4.14 8.53
CA PHE A 245 31.99 -5.15 7.50
C PHE A 245 32.56 -4.71 6.14
N GLU A 246 32.47 -3.44 5.79
CA GLU A 246 33.14 -2.89 4.59
C GLU A 246 34.66 -3.06 4.68
N ARG A 247 35.29 -2.68 5.80
CA ARG A 247 36.73 -2.83 5.97
C ARG A 247 37.18 -4.29 5.98
N ARG A 248 36.37 -5.18 6.55
CA ARG A 248 36.68 -6.63 6.67
C ARG A 248 36.02 -7.47 5.57
N LEU A 249 35.54 -6.85 4.50
CA LEU A 249 34.83 -7.53 3.43
C LEU A 249 35.61 -8.71 2.81
N PRO A 250 36.95 -8.66 2.62
CA PRO A 250 37.71 -9.81 2.12
C PRO A 250 37.62 -11.03 3.05
N VAL A 251 37.79 -10.84 4.35
CA VAL A 251 37.72 -11.90 5.37
C VAL A 251 36.31 -12.46 5.49
N ILE A 252 35.30 -11.57 5.47
CA ILE A 252 33.88 -11.95 5.49
C ILE A 252 33.50 -12.75 4.25
N THR A 253 33.96 -12.30 3.07
CA THR A 253 33.68 -13.00 1.81
C THR A 253 34.27 -14.40 1.84
N ASP A 254 35.49 -14.56 2.35
CA ASP A 254 36.13 -15.87 2.48
C ASP A 254 35.38 -16.79 3.44
N ALA A 255 35.00 -16.28 4.62
CA ALA A 255 34.23 -17.04 5.61
C ALA A 255 32.81 -17.43 5.17
N LEU A 256 32.23 -16.67 4.23
CA LEU A 256 30.91 -16.94 3.67
C LEU A 256 30.96 -17.73 2.35
N LYS A 257 32.15 -18.11 1.87
CA LYS A 257 32.23 -19.06 0.76
C LYS A 257 31.56 -20.37 1.22
N PRO A 258 30.76 -21.01 0.36
CA PRO A 258 30.39 -22.38 0.61
C PRO A 258 31.69 -23.16 0.79
N ALA A 259 31.85 -23.86 1.92
CA ALA A 259 32.86 -24.90 2.01
C ALA A 259 32.67 -25.78 0.76
N ASP A 260 33.75 -26.05 0.02
CA ASP A 260 33.70 -26.82 -1.21
C ASP A 260 32.73 -27.98 -1.00
N ALA A 261 31.66 -28.00 -1.79
CA ALA A 261 30.76 -29.14 -1.81
C ALA A 261 31.65 -30.33 -2.16
N ASP A 262 31.90 -31.18 -1.16
CA ASP A 262 32.60 -32.44 -1.31
C ASP A 262 32.26 -33.05 -2.68
N PRO A 263 33.25 -33.25 -3.58
CA PRO A 263 32.99 -33.83 -4.89
C PRO A 263 32.28 -35.20 -4.78
N GLY A 264 32.35 -35.85 -3.62
CA GLY A 264 31.70 -37.13 -3.32
C GLY A 264 30.19 -37.10 -3.11
N ARG A 265 29.55 -35.95 -2.84
CA ARG A 265 28.11 -35.92 -2.50
C ARG A 265 27.17 -35.59 -3.67
N ARG A 266 27.67 -35.60 -4.92
CA ARG A 266 26.86 -35.38 -6.13
C ARG A 266 26.34 -36.64 -6.80
N ALA A 267 26.63 -37.83 -6.26
CA ALA A 267 26.18 -39.10 -6.85
C ALA A 267 24.80 -39.60 -6.37
N ASP A 268 24.20 -39.02 -5.31
CA ASP A 268 23.09 -39.69 -4.60
C ASP A 268 21.76 -38.92 -4.55
N ALA A 269 21.52 -38.02 -5.51
CA ALA A 269 20.23 -37.34 -5.67
C ALA A 269 19.54 -37.62 -7.02
N THR A 270 19.83 -38.79 -7.61
CA THR A 270 18.97 -39.40 -8.62
C THR A 270 18.44 -40.70 -8.07
N VAL A 271 17.25 -40.66 -7.47
CA VAL A 271 16.25 -41.72 -7.29
C VAL A 271 15.46 -41.40 -6.02
N ARG A 272 14.36 -40.68 -6.18
CA ARG A 272 13.10 -40.82 -5.42
C ARG A 272 12.14 -39.74 -5.91
N ASP A 273 11.40 -40.10 -6.94
CA ASP A 273 9.93 -39.96 -6.97
C ASP A 273 9.43 -40.45 -8.33
N ALA A 274 9.34 -41.77 -8.44
CA ALA A 274 8.55 -42.47 -9.43
C ALA A 274 8.09 -43.79 -8.82
N ALA A 275 7.08 -43.73 -7.96
CA ALA A 275 6.29 -44.88 -7.54
C ALA A 275 4.86 -44.40 -7.28
N ASP A 276 4.10 -44.28 -8.36
CA ASP A 276 2.73 -44.79 -8.43
C ASP A 276 2.37 -44.90 -9.92
N ALA A 277 2.44 -46.12 -10.43
CA ALA A 277 1.85 -46.52 -11.70
C ALA A 277 0.37 -46.91 -11.46
N PRO A 278 -0.47 -46.89 -12.50
CA PRO A 278 -0.52 -48.08 -13.36
C PRO A 278 -0.54 -47.65 -14.86
N THR A 279 -0.28 -48.49 -15.86
CA THR A 279 -0.69 -49.88 -16.03
C THR A 279 0.05 -50.49 -17.22
N ALA A 280 0.14 -51.83 -17.26
CA ALA A 280 0.54 -52.60 -18.43
C ALA A 280 -0.53 -52.57 -19.54
N ARG A 281 -0.10 -52.47 -20.81
CA ARG A 281 -0.39 -53.38 -21.96
C ARG A 281 -0.02 -52.75 -23.31
N GLU A 282 0.73 -53.50 -24.12
CA GLU A 282 0.62 -53.59 -25.59
C GLU A 282 -0.09 -54.94 -25.92
N PRO A 283 -0.59 -55.26 -27.16
CA PRO A 283 -0.36 -54.59 -28.47
C PRO A 283 -1.57 -54.46 -29.47
N THR A 284 -1.43 -53.51 -30.43
CA THR A 284 -2.00 -53.39 -31.84
C THR A 284 -3.53 -53.37 -32.12
N PRO A 285 -4.06 -52.90 -33.29
CA PRO A 285 -3.45 -52.31 -34.50
C PRO A 285 -4.13 -51.01 -35.06
N GLN A 286 -3.46 -50.44 -36.06
CA GLN A 286 -3.86 -49.49 -37.12
C GLN A 286 -5.33 -49.01 -37.24
N GLY A 287 -5.47 -47.69 -37.48
CA GLY A 287 -6.52 -47.13 -38.35
C GLY A 287 -7.60 -46.30 -37.67
N ALA A 288 -7.33 -45.01 -37.42
CA ALA A 288 -8.39 -43.99 -37.33
C ALA A 288 -7.80 -42.59 -37.57
N LEU A 289 -8.50 -41.80 -38.37
CA LEU A 289 -8.09 -40.47 -38.84
C LEU A 289 -7.67 -39.53 -37.70
N ALA A 290 -6.54 -38.85 -37.88
CA ALA A 290 -6.05 -37.84 -36.96
C ALA A 290 -7.02 -36.65 -36.87
N THR A 291 -7.62 -36.47 -35.69
CA THR A 291 -8.35 -35.25 -35.31
C THR A 291 -7.39 -34.05 -35.27
N PRO A 292 -7.78 -32.84 -35.72
CA PRO A 292 -6.89 -31.68 -35.67
C PRO A 292 -6.58 -31.29 -34.21
N ALA A 293 -5.32 -30.93 -33.95
CA ALA A 293 -4.87 -30.44 -32.64
C ALA A 293 -5.71 -29.24 -32.15
N PRO A 294 -5.98 -29.13 -30.83
CA PRO A 294 -6.81 -28.07 -30.28
C PRO A 294 -6.23 -26.68 -30.58
N ALA A 295 -7.12 -25.73 -30.88
CA ALA A 295 -6.74 -24.37 -31.23
C ALA A 295 -6.02 -23.68 -30.05
N SER A 296 -5.08 -22.77 -30.34
CA SER A 296 -4.37 -22.07 -29.27
C SER A 296 -5.37 -21.32 -28.36
N PRO A 297 -5.12 -21.21 -27.03
CA PRO A 297 -6.01 -20.50 -26.10
C PRO A 297 -6.32 -19.06 -26.54
N ARG A 298 -5.42 -18.43 -27.31
CA ARG A 298 -5.64 -17.13 -27.94
C ARG A 298 -6.67 -17.15 -29.08
N ARG A 299 -6.70 -18.20 -29.90
CA ARG A 299 -7.70 -18.38 -30.97
C ARG A 299 -9.08 -18.65 -30.37
N GLU A 300 -9.17 -19.50 -29.34
CA GLU A 300 -10.43 -19.77 -28.63
C GLU A 300 -10.97 -18.52 -27.94
N ALA A 301 -10.12 -17.76 -27.23
CA ALA A 301 -10.50 -16.50 -26.62
C ALA A 301 -10.89 -15.42 -27.65
N ALA A 302 -10.37 -15.49 -28.88
CA ALA A 302 -10.75 -14.59 -29.97
C ALA A 302 -12.11 -14.99 -30.58
N LEU A 303 -12.34 -16.28 -30.81
CA LEU A 303 -13.62 -16.82 -31.30
C LEU A 303 -14.75 -16.57 -30.30
N ALA A 304 -14.50 -16.75 -29.00
CA ALA A 304 -15.47 -16.47 -27.94
C ALA A 304 -15.89 -14.99 -27.85
N LYS A 305 -15.06 -14.05 -28.34
CA LYS A 305 -15.37 -12.61 -28.37
C LYS A 305 -16.14 -12.19 -29.62
N ARG A 306 -16.25 -13.04 -30.64
CA ARG A 306 -16.92 -12.76 -31.92
C ARG A 306 -18.43 -12.54 -31.77
N PRO A 307 -19.22 -13.44 -31.12
CA PRO A 307 -20.67 -13.25 -31.01
C PRO A 307 -21.05 -11.99 -30.22
N ARG A 308 -20.32 -11.69 -29.14
CA ARG A 308 -20.54 -10.46 -28.35
C ARG A 308 -20.31 -9.18 -29.15
N ARG A 309 -19.41 -9.20 -30.14
CA ARG A 309 -19.13 -8.03 -30.98
C ARG A 309 -20.17 -7.86 -32.07
N LEU A 310 -20.64 -8.96 -32.65
CA LEU A 310 -21.69 -8.96 -33.66
C LEU A 310 -22.99 -8.42 -33.06
N GLY A 311 -23.44 -8.97 -31.93
CA GLY A 311 -24.66 -8.50 -31.27
C GLY A 311 -24.59 -7.03 -30.87
N ARG A 312 -23.41 -6.53 -30.46
CA ARG A 312 -23.23 -5.10 -30.19
C ARG A 312 -23.32 -4.23 -31.44
N PHE A 313 -22.77 -4.68 -32.56
CA PHE A 313 -22.84 -3.97 -33.84
C PHE A 313 -24.28 -3.90 -34.36
N GLU A 314 -25.02 -5.01 -34.25
CA GLU A 314 -26.45 -5.09 -34.60
C GLU A 314 -27.28 -4.14 -33.73
N GLN A 315 -27.08 -4.14 -32.41
CA GLN A 315 -27.77 -3.22 -31.49
C GLN A 315 -27.54 -1.74 -31.80
N VAL A 316 -26.32 -1.36 -32.24
CA VAL A 316 -26.02 0.02 -32.66
C VAL A 316 -26.84 0.41 -33.89
N HIS A 317 -26.99 -0.49 -34.86
CA HIS A 317 -27.77 -0.25 -36.08
C HIS A 317 -29.28 -0.31 -35.83
N GLU A 318 -29.76 -1.22 -34.99
CA GLU A 318 -31.17 -1.29 -34.59
C GLU A 318 -31.61 -0.02 -33.87
N LEU A 319 -30.84 0.45 -32.88
CA LEU A 319 -31.13 1.71 -32.19
C LEU A 319 -31.00 2.93 -33.10
N ARG A 320 -30.31 2.82 -34.24
CA ARG A 320 -30.25 3.90 -35.23
C ARG A 320 -31.46 3.94 -36.16
N ARG A 321 -32.14 2.81 -36.42
CA ARG A 321 -33.34 2.73 -37.28
C ARG A 321 -34.44 3.73 -36.89
N PRO A 322 -34.80 3.93 -35.60
CA PRO A 322 -35.78 4.94 -35.18
C PRO A 322 -35.22 6.38 -35.11
N ALA A 323 -34.15 6.69 -35.86
CA ALA A 323 -33.47 7.99 -35.90
C ALA A 323 -32.87 8.49 -34.56
N THR A 324 -32.65 7.61 -33.59
CA THR A 324 -32.10 7.99 -32.28
C THR A 324 -30.73 8.69 -32.42
N PRO A 325 -30.50 9.79 -31.69
CA PRO A 325 -29.25 10.53 -31.76
C PRO A 325 -28.08 9.71 -31.19
N ILE A 326 -26.91 9.82 -31.82
CA ILE A 326 -25.69 9.04 -31.51
C ILE A 326 -25.30 9.11 -30.02
N ARG A 327 -25.55 10.25 -29.36
CA ARG A 327 -25.26 10.46 -27.93
C ARG A 327 -26.07 9.54 -27.01
N GLU A 328 -27.29 9.20 -27.43
CA GLU A 328 -28.26 8.44 -26.66
C GLU A 328 -28.04 6.95 -26.86
N ILE A 329 -27.74 6.53 -28.10
CA ILE A 329 -27.24 5.19 -28.42
C ILE A 329 -25.96 4.89 -27.62
N ALA A 330 -25.03 5.84 -27.56
CA ALA A 330 -23.79 5.72 -26.78
C ALA A 330 -24.05 5.53 -25.28
N ARG A 331 -25.02 6.25 -24.71
CA ARG A 331 -25.39 6.13 -23.29
C ARG A 331 -26.10 4.81 -23.00
N ALA A 332 -27.02 4.39 -23.86
CA ALA A 332 -27.80 3.16 -23.72
C ALA A 332 -26.93 1.90 -23.79
N LEU A 333 -25.93 1.89 -24.67
CA LEU A 333 -25.04 0.73 -24.88
C LEU A 333 -23.71 0.82 -24.10
N GLY A 334 -23.49 1.87 -23.31
CA GLY A 334 -22.23 2.09 -22.59
C GLY A 334 -21.00 2.26 -23.50
N LEU A 335 -21.20 2.86 -24.69
CA LEU A 335 -20.18 3.03 -25.72
C LEU A 335 -19.72 4.49 -25.83
N SER A 336 -18.51 4.69 -26.35
CA SER A 336 -18.08 6.05 -26.71
C SER A 336 -18.80 6.52 -27.97
N ARG A 337 -19.06 7.84 -28.07
CA ARG A 337 -19.66 8.47 -29.26
C ARG A 337 -18.86 8.15 -30.54
N HIS A 338 -17.55 7.99 -30.43
CA HIS A 338 -16.67 7.62 -31.53
C HIS A 338 -16.87 6.16 -31.96
N ALA A 339 -17.06 5.23 -31.01
CA ALA A 339 -17.34 3.83 -31.33
C ALA A 339 -18.67 3.68 -32.07
N VAL A 340 -19.74 4.36 -31.61
CA VAL A 340 -21.04 4.37 -32.28
C VAL A 340 -20.93 4.96 -33.69
N ARG A 341 -20.24 6.10 -33.87
CA ARG A 341 -19.99 6.67 -35.21
C ARG A 341 -19.22 5.73 -36.14
N ARG A 342 -18.20 5.04 -35.61
CA ARG A 342 -17.38 4.12 -36.39
C ARG A 342 -18.20 2.91 -36.86
N ASP A 343 -19.07 2.39 -36.02
CA ASP A 343 -19.89 1.22 -36.33
C ASP A 343 -21.01 1.60 -37.32
N LEU A 344 -21.67 2.76 -37.16
CA LEU A 344 -22.68 3.28 -38.11
C LEU A 344 -22.13 3.65 -39.49
N ARG A 345 -20.83 3.96 -39.60
CA ARG A 345 -20.16 4.21 -40.90
C ARG A 345 -19.93 2.94 -41.72
N ARG A 346 -20.18 1.77 -41.16
CA ARG A 346 -19.94 0.48 -41.79
C ARG A 346 -21.28 -0.22 -41.98
N GLU A 347 -21.50 -0.76 -43.17
CA GLU A 347 -22.70 -1.55 -43.48
C GLU A 347 -22.64 -2.93 -42.81
N HIS A 348 -21.44 -3.47 -42.61
CA HIS A 348 -21.22 -4.80 -42.05
C HIS A 348 -20.21 -4.76 -40.89
N CYS A 349 -20.41 -5.66 -39.92
CA CYS A 349 -19.48 -5.80 -38.79
C CYS A 349 -18.12 -6.28 -39.32
N PRO A 350 -17.01 -5.54 -39.11
CA PRO A 350 -15.71 -5.94 -39.62
C PRO A 350 -15.23 -7.23 -38.96
N ASP A 351 -14.76 -8.19 -39.77
CA ASP A 351 -14.09 -9.38 -39.27
C ASP A 351 -12.69 -8.97 -38.80
N TRP A 352 -12.56 -8.71 -37.49
CA TRP A 352 -11.28 -8.32 -36.87
C TRP A 352 -10.33 -9.51 -36.85
N ARG A 353 -9.62 -9.74 -37.96
CA ARG A 353 -8.55 -10.74 -38.05
C ARG A 353 -7.39 -10.33 -37.15
N PRO A 354 -6.99 -11.14 -36.15
CA PRO A 354 -5.80 -10.86 -35.36
C PRO A 354 -4.56 -11.17 -36.20
N GLY A 355 -4.05 -10.15 -36.90
CA GLY A 355 -2.75 -10.19 -37.58
C GLY A 355 -2.73 -10.99 -38.88
N ARG A 356 -1.98 -10.50 -39.87
CA ARG A 356 -1.56 -11.34 -40.99
C ARG A 356 -0.69 -12.48 -40.44
N ASP A 357 -0.97 -13.72 -40.82
CA ASP A 357 0.03 -14.81 -40.77
C ASP A 357 1.12 -14.48 -41.78
N THR A 358 2.10 -13.66 -41.41
CA THR A 358 3.35 -13.57 -42.16
C THR A 358 4.10 -14.88 -41.90
N ARG A 359 3.96 -15.82 -42.86
CA ARG A 359 4.70 -17.08 -42.89
C ARG A 359 6.20 -16.78 -42.75
N PRO A 360 6.86 -17.07 -41.60
CA PRO A 360 8.29 -16.87 -41.50
C PRO A 360 8.98 -17.89 -42.41
N GLY A 361 9.98 -17.48 -43.20
CA GLY A 361 10.65 -18.33 -44.20
C GLY A 361 11.23 -19.67 -43.71
N MET A 362 11.17 -19.96 -42.41
CA MET A 362 11.53 -21.25 -41.81
C MET A 362 10.54 -22.38 -42.17
N ASP A 363 9.28 -22.04 -42.49
CA ASP A 363 8.27 -23.05 -42.86
C ASP A 363 8.54 -23.72 -44.21
N ALA A 364 9.25 -23.04 -45.13
CA ALA A 364 9.71 -23.64 -46.38
C ALA A 364 10.76 -24.74 -46.16
N HIS A 365 11.47 -24.72 -45.02
CA HIS A 365 12.47 -25.71 -44.64
C HIS A 365 12.01 -26.55 -43.44
N ARG A 366 10.68 -26.65 -43.20
CA ARG A 366 10.10 -27.32 -42.03
C ARG A 366 10.54 -28.77 -41.87
N GLU A 367 10.62 -29.51 -42.97
CA GLU A 367 10.96 -30.94 -42.99
C GLU A 367 12.44 -31.13 -42.67
N TRP A 368 13.30 -30.33 -43.28
CA TRP A 368 14.73 -30.34 -42.99
C TRP A 368 15.05 -29.94 -41.54
N VAL A 369 14.38 -28.92 -41.00
CA VAL A 369 14.55 -28.53 -39.59
C VAL A 369 14.06 -29.64 -38.65
N ALA A 370 12.99 -30.36 -39.02
CA ALA A 370 12.48 -31.50 -38.25
C ALA A 370 13.46 -32.68 -38.27
N GLU A 371 14.02 -33.03 -39.43
CA GLU A 371 15.04 -34.07 -39.59
C GLU A 371 16.28 -33.79 -38.74
N ARG A 372 16.79 -32.54 -38.77
CA ARG A 372 17.95 -32.12 -37.96
C ARG A 372 17.67 -32.17 -36.46
N SER A 373 16.43 -31.84 -36.08
CA SER A 373 15.99 -31.89 -34.68
C SER A 373 15.86 -33.34 -34.20
N ALA A 374 15.31 -34.23 -35.03
CA ALA A 374 15.23 -35.68 -34.76
C ALA A 374 16.62 -36.32 -34.65
N ALA A 375 17.60 -35.85 -35.45
CA ALA A 375 19.00 -36.24 -35.34
C ALA A 375 19.77 -35.59 -34.17
N GLY A 376 19.08 -34.96 -33.20
CA GLY A 376 19.68 -34.35 -32.01
C GLY A 376 20.44 -33.05 -32.24
N ARG A 377 20.45 -32.50 -33.47
CA ARG A 377 21.19 -31.27 -33.82
C ARG A 377 20.35 -30.02 -33.62
N ILE A 378 20.05 -29.72 -32.36
CA ILE A 378 19.11 -28.67 -31.92
C ILE A 378 19.76 -27.34 -31.50
N ASN A 379 21.01 -27.09 -31.91
CA ASN A 379 21.69 -25.82 -31.66
C ASN A 379 21.18 -24.73 -32.61
N ALA A 380 20.44 -23.75 -32.07
CA ALA A 380 19.84 -22.66 -32.84
C ALA A 380 20.86 -21.81 -33.64
N SER A 381 22.08 -21.64 -33.14
CA SER A 381 23.12 -20.85 -33.83
C SER A 381 23.73 -21.63 -34.98
N ALA A 382 23.91 -22.95 -34.83
CA ALA A 382 24.32 -23.82 -35.94
C ALA A 382 23.23 -23.90 -37.01
N LEU A 383 21.98 -24.09 -36.59
CA LEU A 383 20.82 -24.12 -37.48
C LEU A 383 20.63 -22.80 -38.24
N HIS A 384 20.89 -21.66 -37.60
CA HIS A 384 20.84 -20.36 -38.27
C HIS A 384 21.91 -20.24 -39.37
N ARG A 385 23.16 -20.67 -39.12
CA ARG A 385 24.21 -20.69 -40.15
C ARG A 385 23.84 -21.58 -41.34
N ASP A 386 23.33 -22.78 -41.06
CA ASP A 386 22.89 -23.73 -42.08
C ASP A 386 21.67 -23.20 -42.89
N LEU A 387 20.76 -22.45 -42.27
CA LEU A 387 19.63 -21.83 -42.96
C LEU A 387 20.07 -20.65 -43.83
N VAL A 388 21.04 -19.85 -43.37
CA VAL A 388 21.62 -18.75 -44.15
C VAL A 388 22.35 -19.27 -45.39
N SER A 389 23.12 -20.37 -45.27
CA SER A 389 23.80 -20.97 -46.42
C SER A 389 22.84 -21.55 -47.46
N ARG A 390 21.59 -21.84 -47.06
CA ARG A 390 20.49 -22.28 -47.93
C ARG A 390 19.63 -21.16 -48.48
N GLY A 391 20.07 -19.90 -48.33
CA GLY A 391 19.41 -18.72 -48.90
C GLY A 391 18.30 -18.12 -48.02
N VAL A 392 18.13 -18.59 -46.78
CA VAL A 392 17.08 -18.08 -45.88
C VAL A 392 17.55 -16.83 -45.14
N ARG A 393 16.91 -15.69 -45.41
CA ARG A 393 17.18 -14.41 -44.76
C ARG A 393 16.42 -14.26 -43.43
N LEU A 394 16.71 -15.12 -42.45
CA LEU A 394 16.17 -14.99 -41.09
C LEU A 394 17.27 -14.57 -40.10
N SER A 395 16.90 -13.80 -39.09
CA SER A 395 17.82 -13.45 -38.00
C SER A 395 18.00 -14.63 -37.03
N SER A 396 19.18 -14.73 -36.41
CA SER A 396 19.49 -15.76 -35.40
C SER A 396 18.46 -15.78 -34.25
N ALA A 397 17.99 -14.60 -33.82
CA ALA A 397 16.94 -14.48 -32.81
C ALA A 397 15.60 -15.06 -33.27
N THR A 398 15.25 -14.90 -34.56
CA THR A 398 14.03 -15.44 -35.14
C THR A 398 14.09 -16.97 -35.24
N VAL A 399 15.22 -17.52 -35.70
CA VAL A 399 15.45 -18.97 -35.76
C VAL A 399 15.38 -19.57 -34.35
N ARG A 400 16.03 -18.94 -33.37
CA ARG A 400 15.98 -19.36 -31.95
C ARG A 400 14.55 -19.40 -31.43
N ARG A 401 13.78 -18.31 -31.63
CA ARG A 401 12.39 -18.22 -31.18
C ARG A 401 11.50 -19.31 -31.79
N LEU A 402 11.61 -19.52 -33.11
CA LEU A 402 10.80 -20.51 -33.82
C LEU A 402 11.18 -21.95 -33.43
N LEU A 403 12.48 -22.22 -33.26
CA LEU A 403 12.96 -23.53 -32.78
C LEU A 403 12.48 -23.81 -31.36
N THR A 404 12.58 -22.84 -30.43
CA THR A 404 12.06 -22.98 -29.06
C THR A 404 10.56 -23.25 -29.03
N GLN A 405 9.78 -22.53 -29.86
CA GLN A 405 8.33 -22.77 -29.96
C GLN A 405 8.00 -24.16 -30.51
N ARG A 406 8.79 -24.67 -31.48
CA ARG A 406 8.58 -26.02 -32.04
C ARG A 406 8.94 -27.11 -31.03
N LEU A 407 10.12 -27.03 -30.40
CA LEU A 407 10.54 -28.00 -29.38
C LEU A 407 9.53 -28.04 -28.21
N GLY A 408 9.05 -26.88 -27.74
CA GLY A 408 8.05 -26.80 -26.68
C GLY A 408 6.68 -27.41 -27.03
N ARG A 409 6.30 -27.49 -28.32
CA ARG A 409 5.07 -28.17 -28.75
C ARG A 409 5.18 -29.69 -28.73
N VAL A 410 6.40 -30.23 -28.86
CA VAL A 410 6.68 -31.67 -28.84
C VAL A 410 7.15 -32.11 -27.44
N GLY A 411 7.00 -31.24 -26.42
CA GLY A 411 7.44 -31.53 -25.05
C GLY A 411 8.96 -31.61 -24.88
N GLN A 412 9.74 -31.29 -25.91
CA GLN A 412 11.19 -31.34 -25.86
C GLN A 412 11.73 -30.00 -25.35
N VAL A 413 12.58 -30.05 -24.32
CA VAL A 413 13.34 -28.90 -23.85
C VAL A 413 14.70 -28.95 -24.51
N ARG A 414 15.19 -27.82 -25.00
CA ARG A 414 16.54 -27.73 -25.54
C ARG A 414 17.55 -27.99 -24.41
N PRO A 415 18.34 -29.08 -24.41
CA PRO A 415 19.51 -29.20 -23.55
C PRO A 415 20.39 -27.97 -23.73
N ARG A 416 20.73 -27.37 -22.59
CA ARG A 416 21.65 -26.26 -22.48
C ARG A 416 23.07 -26.84 -22.57
N VAL A 417 23.42 -27.32 -23.76
CA VAL A 417 24.81 -27.70 -24.07
C VAL A 417 25.62 -26.40 -23.99
N ASP A 418 26.58 -26.36 -23.07
CA ASP A 418 27.40 -25.19 -22.72
C ASP A 418 26.63 -24.04 -22.03
N ALA A 419 25.71 -24.35 -21.12
CA ALA A 419 25.27 -23.33 -20.16
C ALA A 419 26.47 -22.87 -19.32
N ALA A 420 26.85 -21.60 -19.48
CA ALA A 420 27.70 -20.93 -18.51
C ALA A 420 27.16 -21.24 -17.11
N GLN A 421 28.03 -21.74 -16.22
CA GLN A 421 27.64 -22.00 -14.85
C GLN A 421 26.94 -20.76 -14.29
N PRO A 422 25.82 -20.90 -13.55
CA PRO A 422 25.18 -19.76 -12.93
C PRO A 422 26.25 -19.03 -12.13
N LYS A 423 26.40 -17.72 -12.36
CA LYS A 423 27.36 -16.92 -11.60
C LYS A 423 27.11 -17.20 -10.12
N PRO A 424 28.14 -17.54 -9.33
CA PRO A 424 27.97 -17.73 -7.90
C PRO A 424 27.27 -16.49 -7.34
N ILE A 425 26.25 -16.71 -6.52
CA ILE A 425 25.51 -15.62 -5.88
C ILE A 425 26.56 -14.82 -5.08
N PRO A 426 26.73 -13.52 -5.35
CA PRO A 426 27.71 -12.73 -4.62
C PRO A 426 27.38 -12.75 -3.13
N PRO A 427 28.39 -12.67 -2.25
CA PRO A 427 28.13 -12.57 -0.81
C PRO A 427 27.21 -11.37 -0.52
N PRO A 428 26.41 -11.43 0.55
CA PRO A 428 25.58 -10.30 0.96
C PRO A 428 26.42 -9.03 1.15
N SER A 429 25.88 -7.87 0.77
CA SER A 429 26.57 -6.59 0.96
C SER A 429 26.76 -6.29 2.46
N PRO A 430 27.79 -5.52 2.85
CA PRO A 430 27.98 -5.04 4.21
C PRO A 430 26.72 -4.43 4.83
N LYS A 431 26.00 -3.61 4.05
CA LYS A 431 24.71 -3.04 4.45
C LYS A 431 23.64 -4.10 4.75
N ARG A 432 23.55 -5.15 3.93
CA ARG A 432 22.61 -6.24 4.17
C ARG A 432 22.99 -6.99 5.45
N LEU A 433 24.27 -7.27 5.64
CA LEU A 433 24.78 -7.94 6.84
C LEU A 433 24.56 -7.10 8.10
N SER A 434 24.75 -5.77 8.03
CA SER A 434 24.51 -4.87 9.17
C SER A 434 23.03 -4.82 9.56
N VAL A 435 22.11 -4.87 8.58
CA VAL A 435 20.67 -4.99 8.81
C VAL A 435 20.29 -6.36 9.39
N GLU A 436 20.89 -7.44 8.89
CA GLU A 436 20.73 -8.79 9.46
C GLU A 436 21.22 -8.84 10.91
N TRP A 437 22.34 -8.18 11.21
CA TRP A 437 22.91 -8.05 12.56
C TRP A 437 22.02 -7.24 13.49
N VAL A 438 21.58 -6.04 13.11
CA VAL A 438 20.79 -5.19 14.02
C VAL A 438 19.39 -5.75 14.27
N ARG A 439 18.87 -6.65 13.43
CA ARG A 439 17.59 -7.33 13.68
C ARG A 439 17.65 -8.12 14.99
N ARG A 440 16.53 -8.15 15.72
CA ARG A 440 16.45 -8.90 16.98
C ARG A 440 16.73 -10.39 16.75
N PRO A 441 17.48 -11.07 17.63
CA PRO A 441 17.81 -12.49 17.46
C PRO A 441 16.58 -13.37 17.22
N GLU A 442 15.47 -13.12 17.94
CA GLU A 442 14.21 -13.86 17.84
C GLU A 442 13.47 -13.66 16.50
N GLU A 443 13.75 -12.57 15.79
CA GLU A 443 13.15 -12.26 14.48
C GLU A 443 14.11 -12.58 13.32
N ARG A 444 15.34 -13.02 13.61
CA ARG A 444 16.38 -13.22 12.60
C ARG A 444 16.18 -14.58 11.89
N PRO A 445 16.13 -14.61 10.54
CA PRO A 445 16.07 -15.87 9.81
C PRO A 445 17.29 -16.76 10.11
N ALA A 446 17.09 -18.08 10.17
CA ALA A 446 18.16 -19.05 10.49
C ALA A 446 19.39 -18.91 9.57
N GLU A 447 19.19 -18.66 8.28
CA GLU A 447 20.29 -18.42 7.35
C GLU A 447 21.11 -17.17 7.68
N ALA A 448 20.43 -16.09 8.12
CA ALA A 448 21.11 -14.85 8.50
C ALA A 448 21.88 -15.04 9.82
N GLN A 449 21.32 -15.80 10.75
CA GLN A 449 22.01 -16.18 11.99
C GLN A 449 23.28 -16.99 11.68
N ALA A 450 23.19 -18.01 10.83
CA ALA A 450 24.33 -18.83 10.43
C ALA A 450 25.44 -18.01 9.75
N ARG A 451 25.08 -17.03 8.91
CA ARG A 451 26.05 -16.11 8.29
C ARG A 451 26.79 -15.26 9.33
N LEU A 452 26.08 -14.70 10.31
CA LEU A 452 26.71 -13.90 11.36
C LEU A 452 27.64 -14.74 12.25
N GLU A 453 27.27 -15.98 12.53
CA GLU A 453 28.14 -16.92 13.26
C GLU A 453 29.40 -17.28 12.46
N ALA A 454 29.28 -17.50 11.15
CA ALA A 454 30.44 -17.70 10.29
C ALA A 454 31.37 -16.47 10.28
N ILE A 455 30.80 -15.26 10.21
CA ILE A 455 31.55 -14.00 10.29
C ILE A 455 32.29 -13.87 11.63
N ARG A 456 31.64 -14.23 12.74
CA ARG A 456 32.27 -14.22 14.08
C ARG A 456 33.45 -15.19 14.13
N ARG A 457 33.26 -16.44 13.66
CA ARG A 457 34.32 -17.46 13.61
C ARG A 457 35.52 -17.06 12.73
N ALA A 458 35.34 -16.17 11.76
CA ALA A 458 36.38 -15.78 10.82
C ALA A 458 37.54 -14.98 11.45
N SER A 459 37.30 -14.22 12.53
CA SER A 459 38.30 -13.34 13.12
C SER A 459 37.97 -12.99 14.57
N PRO A 460 38.94 -13.07 15.51
CA PRO A 460 38.76 -12.58 16.88
C PRO A 460 38.35 -11.12 16.94
N ASP A 461 38.92 -10.26 16.08
CA ASP A 461 38.56 -8.84 15.97
C ASP A 461 37.08 -8.62 15.62
N LEU A 462 36.53 -9.43 14.71
CA LEU A 462 35.12 -9.36 14.31
C LEU A 462 34.21 -9.81 15.46
N THR A 463 34.59 -10.90 16.15
CA THR A 463 33.86 -11.37 17.34
C THR A 463 33.84 -10.29 18.42
N GLY A 464 35.00 -9.76 18.82
CA GLY A 464 35.08 -8.75 19.88
C GLY A 464 34.34 -7.45 19.54
N ALA A 465 34.40 -7.00 18.28
CA ALA A 465 33.66 -5.81 17.86
C ALA A 465 32.14 -6.02 17.84
N LEU A 466 31.68 -7.18 17.36
CA LEU A 466 30.26 -7.52 17.34
C LEU A 466 29.72 -7.81 18.74
N ASP A 467 30.53 -8.35 19.66
CA ASP A 467 30.14 -8.54 21.07
C ASP A 467 29.92 -7.19 21.76
N LEU A 468 30.82 -6.22 21.55
CA LEU A 468 30.66 -4.86 22.07
C LEU A 468 29.41 -4.18 21.49
N ALA A 469 29.12 -4.41 20.21
CA ALA A 469 27.93 -3.87 19.56
C ALA A 469 26.64 -4.56 20.07
N ASP A 470 26.67 -5.88 20.29
CA ASP A 470 25.55 -6.64 20.86
C ASP A 470 25.28 -6.20 22.30
N ASP A 471 26.33 -6.06 23.12
CA ASP A 471 26.26 -5.52 24.49
C ASP A 471 25.57 -4.16 24.54
N PHE A 472 25.86 -3.29 23.56
CA PHE A 472 25.24 -1.98 23.42
C PHE A 472 23.75 -2.09 23.06
N THR A 473 23.41 -2.90 22.04
CA THR A 473 22.01 -3.08 21.64
C THR A 473 21.17 -3.72 22.74
N ALA A 474 21.75 -4.60 23.56
CA ALA A 474 21.08 -5.22 24.70
C ALA A 474 20.66 -4.18 25.75
N VAL A 475 21.51 -3.18 26.04
CA VAL A 475 21.16 -2.10 26.97
C VAL A 475 20.03 -1.24 26.39
N LEU A 476 20.12 -0.84 25.12
CA LEU A 476 19.07 -0.03 24.48
C LEU A 476 17.71 -0.75 24.42
N ARG A 477 17.75 -2.09 24.35
CA ARG A 477 16.56 -2.93 24.38
C ARG A 477 16.07 -3.30 25.78
N LYS A 478 16.75 -2.81 26.84
CA LYS A 478 16.45 -3.11 28.25
C LYS A 478 16.58 -4.60 28.60
N HIS A 479 17.39 -5.36 27.87
CA HIS A 479 17.64 -6.79 28.15
C HIS A 479 18.79 -7.03 29.15
N SER A 480 19.37 -5.96 29.70
CA SER A 480 20.45 -6.07 30.67
C SER A 480 20.36 -5.01 31.76
N ALA A 481 20.51 -5.43 33.01
CA ALA A 481 20.76 -4.53 34.14
C ALA A 481 22.22 -4.07 34.08
N GLY A 482 22.43 -2.81 33.70
CA GLY A 482 23.75 -2.19 33.61
C GLY A 482 23.61 -0.81 32.99
N THR A 483 24.46 0.15 33.40
CA THR A 483 24.40 1.46 32.78
C THR A 483 25.02 1.39 31.38
N VAL A 484 24.39 2.12 30.47
CA VAL A 484 24.93 2.43 29.14
C VAL A 484 26.42 2.84 29.25
N THR A 485 26.77 3.62 30.28
CA THR A 485 28.11 4.13 30.55
C THR A 485 29.18 3.05 30.76
N ASP A 486 28.91 2.04 31.58
CA ASP A 486 29.93 1.05 31.95
C ASP A 486 30.34 0.18 30.76
N ARG A 487 29.37 -0.13 29.89
CA ARG A 487 29.62 -0.89 28.66
C ARG A 487 30.32 -0.06 27.60
N TRP A 488 30.15 1.26 27.62
CA TRP A 488 30.80 2.17 26.68
C TRP A 488 32.30 2.33 26.94
N SER A 489 32.72 2.34 28.20
CA SER A 489 34.15 2.44 28.55
C SER A 489 34.97 1.32 27.91
N ARG A 490 34.40 0.11 27.75
CA ARG A 490 35.03 -1.02 27.05
C ARG A 490 35.12 -0.80 25.52
N ALA A 491 34.12 -0.14 24.93
CA ALA A 491 34.11 0.18 23.51
C ALA A 491 35.11 1.29 23.14
N GLU A 492 35.41 2.22 24.05
CA GLU A 492 36.39 3.29 23.84
C GLU A 492 37.83 2.78 23.75
N VAL A 493 38.15 1.72 24.50
CA VAL A 493 39.45 1.05 24.45
C VAL A 493 39.48 -0.10 23.44
N SER A 494 38.40 -0.30 22.68
CA SER A 494 38.33 -1.35 21.67
C SER A 494 39.43 -1.15 20.63
N ALA A 495 40.07 -2.23 20.20
CA ALA A 495 41.00 -2.22 19.07
C ALA A 495 40.30 -1.79 17.77
N CYS A 496 38.98 -2.02 17.65
CA CYS A 496 38.17 -1.69 16.48
C CYS A 496 37.90 -0.18 16.36
N PRO A 497 38.44 0.51 15.32
CA PRO A 497 38.25 1.95 15.12
C PRO A 497 36.79 2.41 15.00
N GLU A 498 35.91 1.65 14.35
CA GLU A 498 34.51 2.02 14.13
C GLU A 498 33.71 2.02 15.43
N VAL A 499 33.90 0.98 16.25
CA VAL A 499 33.27 0.85 17.56
C VAL A 499 33.78 1.95 18.50
N ARG A 500 35.09 2.23 18.46
CA ARG A 500 35.71 3.33 19.23
C ARG A 500 35.23 4.70 18.79
N HIS A 501 35.16 4.97 17.49
CA HIS A 501 34.66 6.25 16.96
C HIS A 501 33.18 6.48 17.32
N PHE A 502 32.37 5.42 17.20
CA PHE A 502 30.99 5.45 17.66
C PHE A 502 30.88 5.78 19.16
N ALA A 503 31.61 5.05 20.03
CA ALA A 503 31.57 5.27 21.47
C ALA A 503 32.04 6.68 21.88
N THR A 504 33.16 7.15 21.31
CA THR A 504 33.68 8.50 21.56
C THR A 504 32.71 9.59 21.08
N GLY A 505 32.01 9.36 19.98
CA GLY A 505 30.96 10.26 19.49
C GLY A 505 29.84 10.44 20.50
N ILE A 506 29.36 9.36 21.13
CA ILE A 506 28.29 9.47 22.13
C ILE A 506 28.79 10.09 23.45
N ARG A 507 30.05 9.82 23.85
CA ARG A 507 30.62 10.48 25.04
C ARG A 507 30.75 11.99 24.89
N ARG A 508 31.12 12.47 23.69
CA ARG A 508 31.19 13.91 23.39
C ARG A 508 29.83 14.58 23.50
N GLU A 509 28.78 13.90 23.07
CA GLU A 509 27.41 14.38 23.16
C GLU A 509 26.93 14.47 24.61
N ARG A 510 27.25 13.50 25.47
CA ARG A 510 26.89 13.53 26.90
C ARG A 510 27.54 14.69 27.67
N ARG A 511 28.69 15.18 27.19
CA ARG A 511 29.41 16.31 27.83
C ARG A 511 28.85 17.67 27.43
N ARG A 512 27.98 17.72 26.42
CA ARG A 512 27.22 18.89 26.01
C ARG A 512 25.85 18.82 26.66
#